data_AF-A0A2E0ZCD6-F1
#
_entry.id   AF-A0A2E0ZCD6-F1
#
_cell.length_a   1.000
_cell.length_b   1.000
_cell.length_c   1.000
_cell.angle_alpha   90.00
_cell.angle_beta   90.00
_cell.angle_gamma   90.00
#
_symmetry.space_group_name_H-M   'P 1'
#
loop_
_entity.id
_entity.type
_entity.pdbx_description
1 polymer ?
#
loop_
_entity_poly.entity_id
_entity_poly.type
_entity_poly.pdbx_seq_one_letter_code
_entity_poly.pdbx_strand_id
1 'polypeptide(L)'
;MLLGCTSVPGENSPPYTLENNVLKVNLTGYKESCTEPVISVRQDDGSWQTTDNALLLPDMGMLYLNGEYNGYIACDHVVCNPLDEPYRIPLEEYRLVGERAALDEADRLVPVYETAVLTGTLKVELEFFTDETCQEPQLYTTIIDNP
;
A
#
# COMPACT_ATOMS: atom_id res chain seq x y z
N MET A 1 -3.10 14.98 -32.12
CA MET A 1 -2.16 15.52 -31.13
C MET A 1 -2.95 15.70 -29.84
N LEU A 2 -2.85 14.74 -28.92
CA LEU A 2 -3.47 14.83 -27.60
C LEU A 2 -2.39 15.30 -26.61
N LEU A 3 -2.68 16.44 -25.98
CA LEU A 3 -2.02 16.99 -24.79
C LEU A 3 -2.01 15.88 -23.72
N GLY A 4 -0.95 15.55 -23.01
CA GLY A 4 0.00 16.41 -22.33
C GLY A 4 -0.14 16.18 -20.82
N CYS A 5 0.27 15.00 -20.31
CA CYS A 5 0.47 14.79 -18.88
C CYS A 5 1.97 14.94 -18.59
N THR A 6 2.41 16.17 -18.34
CA THR A 6 3.68 16.42 -17.67
C THR A 6 3.49 16.17 -16.19
N SER A 7 3.98 15.04 -15.69
CA SER A 7 4.27 14.90 -14.27
C SER A 7 5.50 15.78 -13.95
N VAL A 8 5.30 16.76 -13.08
CA VAL A 8 6.37 17.57 -12.50
C VAL A 8 7.00 16.76 -11.36
N PRO A 9 8.33 16.77 -11.16
CA PRO A 9 8.95 16.17 -9.98
C PRO A 9 8.46 16.93 -8.73
N GLY A 10 7.82 16.24 -7.79
CA GLY A 10 7.15 16.86 -6.65
C GLY A 10 8.09 17.53 -5.64
N GLU A 11 8.42 18.80 -5.86
CA GLU A 11 8.95 19.72 -4.83
C GLU A 11 7.85 20.33 -3.94
N ASN A 12 6.59 19.86 -4.05
CA ASN A 12 5.43 20.39 -3.30
C ASN A 12 4.56 19.26 -2.71
N SER A 13 5.15 18.20 -2.16
CA SER A 13 4.38 17.22 -1.40
C SER A 13 3.97 17.86 -0.05
N PRO A 14 2.69 17.76 0.39
CA PRO A 14 2.31 18.20 1.73
C PRO A 14 3.24 17.59 2.80
N PRO A 15 3.48 18.32 3.90
CA PRO A 15 4.45 17.89 4.91
C PRO A 15 4.07 16.50 5.43
N TYR A 16 5.06 15.62 5.44
CA TYR A 16 4.93 14.28 6.00
C TYR A 16 5.74 14.17 7.29
N THR A 17 5.39 13.18 8.10
CA THR A 17 6.22 12.75 9.22
C THR A 17 6.47 11.25 9.12
N LEU A 18 7.64 10.82 9.56
CA LEU A 18 8.03 9.41 9.60
C LEU A 18 8.22 9.01 11.05
N GLU A 19 7.45 8.02 11.51
CA GLU A 19 7.52 7.52 12.88
C GLU A 19 7.27 6.01 12.88
N ASN A 20 8.19 5.23 13.46
CA ASN A 20 8.07 3.78 13.60
C ASN A 20 7.71 3.06 12.27
N ASN A 21 8.41 3.38 11.18
CA ASN A 21 8.15 2.84 9.83
C ASN A 21 6.74 3.14 9.27
N VAL A 22 6.11 4.20 9.76
CA VAL A 22 4.83 4.70 9.24
C VAL A 22 5.04 6.09 8.69
N LEU A 23 4.75 6.27 7.40
CA LEU A 23 4.64 7.57 6.78
C LEU A 23 3.26 8.15 7.07
N LYS A 24 3.22 9.32 7.72
CA LYS A 24 2.00 10.05 8.03
C LYS A 24 1.90 11.26 7.12
N VAL A 25 0.82 11.36 6.35
CA VAL A 25 0.58 12.45 5.40
C VAL A 25 -0.71 13.18 5.75
N ASN A 26 -0.65 14.51 5.77
CA ASN A 26 -1.85 15.34 5.93
C ASN A 26 -2.46 15.60 4.56
N LEU A 27 -3.40 14.73 4.18
CA LEU A 27 -4.16 14.82 2.93
C LEU A 27 -5.64 14.87 3.27
N THR A 28 -6.37 15.78 2.63
CA THR A 28 -7.83 15.84 2.70
C THR A 28 -8.38 15.34 1.38
N GLY A 29 -9.30 14.39 1.43
CA GLY A 29 -9.90 13.76 0.26
C GLY A 29 -10.54 12.44 0.61
N TYR A 30 -10.73 11.60 -0.39
CA TYR A 30 -11.35 10.29 -0.29
C TYR A 30 -10.46 9.21 -0.89
N LYS A 31 -10.68 7.95 -0.52
CA LYS A 31 -9.96 6.76 -1.00
C LYS A 31 -10.93 5.61 -1.17
N GLU A 32 -10.72 4.82 -2.20
CA GLU A 32 -11.39 3.53 -2.37
C GLU A 32 -10.90 2.53 -1.30
N SER A 33 -11.83 1.82 -0.66
CA SER A 33 -11.56 0.91 0.47
C SER A 33 -10.60 -0.24 0.18
N CYS A 34 -10.27 -0.49 -1.08
CA CYS A 34 -9.48 -1.65 -1.53
C CYS A 34 -8.27 -1.29 -2.38
N THR A 35 -7.97 -0.01 -2.47
CA THR A 35 -6.77 0.47 -3.13
C THR A 35 -5.71 0.62 -2.05
N GLU A 36 -4.46 0.29 -2.32
CA GLU A 36 -3.35 0.56 -1.39
C GLU A 36 -2.32 1.48 -2.04
N PRO A 37 -1.56 2.25 -1.25
CA PRO A 37 -0.43 3.01 -1.78
C PRO A 37 0.53 2.07 -2.49
N VAL A 38 1.17 2.53 -3.55
CA VAL A 38 2.28 1.84 -4.20
C VAL A 38 3.58 2.31 -3.53
N ILE A 39 4.39 1.37 -3.07
CA ILE A 39 5.72 1.65 -2.51
C ILE A 39 6.77 1.03 -3.43
N SER A 40 7.79 1.80 -3.77
CA SER A 40 8.95 1.32 -4.53
C SER A 40 10.25 1.60 -3.77
N VAL A 41 11.15 0.62 -3.73
CA VAL A 41 12.47 0.72 -3.13
C VAL A 41 13.49 1.05 -4.21
N ARG A 42 14.37 2.03 -3.96
CA ARG A 42 15.49 2.33 -4.83
C ARG A 42 16.58 1.26 -4.70
N GLN A 43 17.00 0.69 -5.82
CA GLN A 43 18.07 -0.30 -5.90
C GLN A 43 19.45 0.37 -6.06
N ASP A 44 20.52 -0.39 -5.83
CA ASP A 44 21.91 0.08 -5.95
C ASP A 44 22.27 0.58 -7.37
N ASP A 45 21.64 0.02 -8.40
CA ASP A 45 21.80 0.45 -9.79
C ASP A 45 20.99 1.72 -10.14
N GLY A 46 20.26 2.26 -9.17
CA GLY A 46 19.41 3.43 -9.30
C GLY A 46 18.00 3.15 -9.85
N SER A 47 17.67 1.89 -10.14
CA SER A 47 16.32 1.49 -10.55
C SER A 47 15.34 1.49 -9.36
N TRP A 48 14.04 1.48 -9.66
CA TRP A 48 12.97 1.38 -8.67
C TRP A 48 12.31 0.01 -8.78
N GLN A 49 12.20 -0.68 -7.65
CA GLN A 49 11.47 -1.95 -7.54
C GLN A 49 10.21 -1.73 -6.71
N THR A 50 9.04 -1.95 -7.31
CA THR A 50 7.76 -1.95 -6.57
C THR A 50 7.67 -3.17 -5.67
N THR A 51 7.22 -2.95 -4.44
CA THR A 51 7.05 -3.99 -3.42
C THR A 51 5.63 -4.54 -3.46
N ASP A 52 5.47 -5.82 -3.14
CA ASP A 52 4.15 -6.41 -2.90
C ASP A 52 3.69 -6.04 -1.48
N ASN A 53 3.03 -4.89 -1.38
CA ASN A 53 2.47 -4.36 -0.13
C ASN A 53 0.93 -4.47 -0.06
N ALA A 54 0.30 -5.10 -1.05
CA ALA A 54 -1.14 -5.30 -1.08
C ALA A 54 -1.52 -6.61 -0.37
N LEU A 55 -1.97 -6.52 0.89
CA LEU A 55 -2.74 -7.61 1.53
C LEU A 55 -4.16 -7.72 0.97
N LEU A 56 -4.66 -6.66 0.33
CA LEU A 56 -6.02 -6.55 -0.20
C LEU A 56 -6.10 -6.93 -1.68
N LEU A 57 -5.31 -7.91 -2.12
CA LEU A 57 -5.49 -8.43 -3.47
C LEU A 57 -6.83 -9.16 -3.55
N PRO A 58 -7.60 -9.00 -4.64
CA PRO A 58 -8.90 -9.66 -4.83
C PRO A 58 -8.83 -11.19 -4.78
N ASP A 59 -7.62 -11.77 -4.85
CA ASP A 59 -7.38 -13.21 -4.85
C ASP A 59 -6.70 -13.73 -3.55
N MET A 60 -6.36 -12.84 -2.59
CA MET A 60 -5.81 -13.27 -1.30
C MET A 60 -6.95 -13.85 -0.45
N GLY A 61 -7.21 -15.13 -0.62
CA GLY A 61 -8.21 -15.85 0.17
C GLY A 61 -7.84 -15.94 1.65
N MET A 62 -7.71 -17.16 2.16
CA MET A 62 -7.27 -17.38 3.55
C MET A 62 -5.76 -17.45 3.60
N LEU A 63 -5.15 -16.88 4.65
CA LEU A 63 -3.70 -16.81 4.80
C LEU A 63 -3.27 -16.83 6.27
N TYR A 64 -1.98 -17.06 6.51
CA TYR A 64 -1.35 -16.69 7.78
C TYR A 64 -0.53 -15.42 7.58
N LEU A 65 -0.66 -14.44 8.48
CA LEU A 65 0.17 -13.24 8.52
C LEU A 65 0.81 -13.16 9.90
N ASN A 66 2.15 -13.13 9.94
CA ASN A 66 2.91 -13.10 11.20
C ASN A 66 2.50 -14.21 12.19
N GLY A 67 2.13 -15.38 11.66
CA GLY A 67 1.70 -16.54 12.44
C GLY A 67 0.21 -16.58 12.83
N GLU A 68 -0.54 -15.50 12.60
CA GLU A 68 -1.98 -15.44 12.85
C GLU A 68 -2.78 -15.87 11.61
N TYR A 69 -3.73 -16.78 11.79
CA TYR A 69 -4.62 -17.20 10.71
C TYR A 69 -5.63 -16.09 10.43
N ASN A 70 -5.51 -15.46 9.28
CA ASN A 70 -6.47 -14.52 8.78
C ASN A 70 -7.42 -15.26 7.86
N GLY A 71 -8.71 -15.11 8.14
CA GLY A 71 -9.77 -15.64 7.29
C GLY A 71 -9.76 -15.02 5.90
N TYR A 72 -10.85 -15.19 5.16
CA TYR A 72 -10.99 -14.63 3.81
C TYR A 72 -10.80 -13.11 3.83
N ILE A 73 -9.70 -12.61 3.25
CA ILE A 73 -9.41 -11.19 3.05
C ILE A 73 -9.74 -10.84 1.61
N ALA A 74 -11.01 -10.58 1.31
CA ALA A 74 -11.39 -10.10 -0.02
C ALA A 74 -11.89 -8.67 0.01
N CYS A 75 -11.57 -7.96 -1.07
CA CYS A 75 -12.30 -6.77 -1.46
C CYS A 75 -13.53 -7.16 -2.29
N ASP A 76 -14.61 -7.57 -1.62
CA ASP A 76 -15.85 -7.91 -2.32
C ASP A 76 -16.68 -6.66 -2.71
N HIS A 77 -16.39 -5.51 -2.08
CA HIS A 77 -17.14 -4.27 -2.30
C HIS A 77 -16.23 -3.03 -2.13
N VAL A 78 -16.09 -2.26 -3.21
CA VAL A 78 -15.35 -0.99 -3.21
C VAL A 78 -16.28 0.14 -2.78
N VAL A 79 -15.91 0.86 -1.70
CA VAL A 79 -16.56 2.11 -1.30
C VAL A 79 -15.57 3.26 -1.29
N CYS A 80 -16.07 4.46 -1.56
CA CYS A 80 -15.32 5.70 -1.42
C CYS A 80 -15.48 6.23 0.00
N ASN A 81 -14.38 6.27 0.76
CA ASN A 81 -14.36 6.73 2.15
C ASN A 81 -13.48 7.97 2.29
N PRO A 82 -13.79 8.90 3.21
CA PRO A 82 -12.87 9.99 3.53
C PRO A 82 -11.53 9.42 4.03
N LEU A 83 -10.44 10.08 3.65
CA LEU A 83 -9.11 9.78 4.19
C LEU A 83 -9.07 10.13 5.68
N ASP A 84 -8.47 9.24 6.48
CA ASP A 84 -8.11 9.56 7.86
C ASP A 84 -7.09 10.71 7.91
N GLU A 85 -7.15 11.55 8.94
CA GLU A 85 -6.19 12.64 9.16
C GLU A 85 -5.40 12.44 10.47
N PRO A 86 -4.07 12.26 10.44
CA PRO A 86 -3.24 12.04 9.24
C PRO A 86 -3.49 10.65 8.64
N TYR A 87 -3.35 10.55 7.32
CA TYR A 87 -3.40 9.27 6.63
C TYR A 87 -2.09 8.53 6.88
N ARG A 88 -2.18 7.25 7.27
CA ARG A 88 -1.06 6.46 7.75
C ARG A 88 -0.73 5.39 6.72
N ILE A 89 0.51 5.40 6.23
CA ILE A 89 1.03 4.45 5.25
C ILE A 89 2.12 3.62 5.94
N PRO A 90 1.84 2.34 6.27
CA PRO A 90 2.88 1.42 6.71
C PRO A 90 3.94 1.23 5.62
N LEU A 91 5.22 1.34 5.98
CA LEU A 91 6.36 1.14 5.08
C LEU A 91 6.88 -0.29 5.23
N GLU A 92 6.07 -1.23 4.78
CA GLU A 92 6.31 -2.65 4.93
C GLU A 92 5.94 -3.43 3.67
N GLU A 93 6.51 -4.63 3.54
CA GLU A 93 6.17 -5.60 2.51
C GLU A 93 5.75 -6.92 3.14
N TYR A 94 4.95 -7.69 2.40
CA TYR A 94 4.49 -9.01 2.81
C TYR A 94 5.27 -10.06 2.04
N ARG A 95 6.14 -10.78 2.73
CA ARG A 95 6.98 -11.82 2.12
C ARG A 95 6.33 -13.18 2.27
N LEU A 96 6.09 -13.86 1.15
CA LEU A 96 5.68 -15.25 1.18
C LEU A 96 6.83 -16.11 1.72
N VAL A 97 6.63 -16.72 2.90
CA VAL A 97 7.64 -17.57 3.57
C VAL A 97 7.32 -19.06 3.50
N GLY A 98 6.13 -19.41 3.01
CA GLY A 98 5.74 -20.79 2.78
C GLY A 98 4.24 -20.99 2.75
N GLU A 99 3.81 -22.19 3.10
CA GLU A 99 2.40 -22.59 3.15
C GLU A 99 2.14 -23.43 4.41
N ARG A 100 0.91 -23.36 4.92
CA ARG A 100 0.48 -24.10 6.11
C ARG A 100 -0.96 -24.57 5.94
N ALA A 101 -1.32 -25.69 6.57
CA ALA A 101 -2.71 -26.14 6.61
C ALA A 101 -3.64 -25.07 7.21
N ALA A 102 -4.79 -24.87 6.57
CA ALA A 102 -5.84 -23.99 7.05
C ALA A 102 -6.42 -24.48 8.39
N LEU A 103 -6.92 -23.58 9.23
CA LEU A 103 -7.51 -23.96 10.52
C LEU A 103 -8.87 -24.65 10.38
N ASP A 104 -9.60 -24.35 9.30
CA ASP A 104 -10.93 -24.86 9.00
C ASP A 104 -10.93 -26.15 8.17
N GLU A 105 -9.83 -26.43 7.45
CA GLU A 105 -9.70 -27.58 6.58
C GLU A 105 -8.25 -28.06 6.49
N ALA A 106 -7.94 -29.19 7.13
CA ALA A 106 -6.58 -29.69 7.29
C ALA A 106 -5.87 -30.05 5.96
N ASP A 107 -6.64 -30.39 4.92
CA ASP A 107 -6.11 -30.79 3.61
C ASP A 107 -5.88 -29.58 2.67
N ARG A 108 -6.30 -28.38 3.09
CA ARG A 108 -6.13 -27.15 2.31
C ARG A 108 -4.92 -26.36 2.81
N LEU A 109 -3.94 -26.16 1.94
CA LEU A 109 -2.80 -25.30 2.23
C LEU A 109 -3.16 -23.84 1.93
N VAL A 110 -2.74 -22.95 2.82
CA VAL A 110 -2.86 -21.50 2.68
C VAL A 110 -1.48 -20.86 2.78
N PRO A 111 -1.23 -19.75 2.06
CA PRO A 111 0.06 -19.08 2.10
C PRO A 111 0.35 -18.48 3.48
N VAL A 112 1.63 -18.47 3.83
CA VAL A 112 2.15 -17.86 5.06
C VAL A 112 2.99 -16.66 4.66
N TYR A 113 2.61 -15.49 5.15
CA TYR A 113 3.30 -14.23 4.97
C TYR A 113 3.93 -13.75 6.27
N GLU A 114 5.09 -13.12 6.15
CA GLU A 114 5.70 -12.31 7.21
C GLU A 114 5.79 -10.86 6.76
N THR A 115 5.54 -9.95 7.69
CA THR A 115 5.74 -8.51 7.48
C THR A 115 7.22 -8.18 7.65
N ALA A 116 7.79 -7.53 6.63
CA ALA A 116 9.14 -6.99 6.70
C ALA A 116 9.10 -5.47 6.51
N VAL A 117 9.82 -4.75 7.36
CA VAL A 117 9.99 -3.30 7.23
C VAL A 117 10.82 -2.99 5.97
N LEU A 118 10.34 -2.04 5.17
CA LEU A 118 11.06 -1.54 4.01
C LEU A 118 12.08 -0.48 4.44
N THR A 119 13.35 -0.71 4.16
CA THR A 119 14.44 0.22 4.50
C THR A 119 15.07 0.83 3.24
N GLY A 120 15.70 2.00 3.38
CA GLY A 120 16.38 2.70 2.30
C GLY A 120 15.56 3.81 1.68
N THR A 121 15.92 4.24 0.47
CA THR A 121 15.19 5.29 -0.24
C THR A 121 13.93 4.71 -0.88
N LEU A 122 12.77 5.19 -0.45
CA LEU A 122 11.45 4.73 -0.86
C LEU A 122 10.73 5.81 -1.66
N LYS A 123 10.05 5.42 -2.74
CA LYS A 123 9.06 6.23 -3.44
C LYS A 123 7.68 5.73 -3.02
N VAL A 124 6.84 6.62 -2.50
CA VAL A 124 5.46 6.32 -2.09
C VAL A 124 4.50 7.06 -3.00
N GLU A 125 3.55 6.34 -3.56
CA GLU A 125 2.52 6.84 -4.47
C GLU A 125 1.14 6.46 -3.92
N LEU A 126 0.29 7.45 -3.66
CA LEU A 126 -1.07 7.24 -3.16
C LEU A 126 -2.05 7.91 -4.12
N GLU A 127 -2.92 7.11 -4.73
CA GLU A 127 -4.11 7.63 -5.41
C GLU A 127 -5.19 7.97 -4.38
N PHE A 128 -5.77 9.16 -4.52
CA PHE A 128 -6.88 9.64 -3.70
C PHE A 128 -7.81 10.51 -4.55
N PHE A 129 -8.95 10.91 -4.01
CA PHE A 129 -10.00 11.61 -4.75
C PHE A 129 -10.43 12.90 -4.05
N THR A 130 -10.83 13.90 -4.82
CA THR A 130 -11.34 15.18 -4.30
C THR A 130 -12.84 15.16 -4.01
N ASP A 131 -13.54 14.10 -4.45
CA ASP A 131 -14.99 13.94 -4.32
C ASP A 131 -15.36 12.64 -3.59
N GLU A 132 -16.54 12.64 -2.98
CA GLU A 132 -17.07 11.51 -2.21
C GLU A 132 -17.53 10.32 -3.05
N THR A 133 -17.53 10.46 -4.39
CA THR A 133 -17.88 9.40 -5.34
C THR A 133 -16.67 8.78 -6.05
N CYS A 134 -15.47 9.21 -5.67
CA CYS A 134 -14.19 8.75 -6.22
C CYS A 134 -14.15 8.84 -7.77
N GLN A 135 -14.54 9.99 -8.34
CA GLN A 135 -14.54 10.22 -9.79
C GLN A 135 -13.39 11.10 -10.28
N GLU A 136 -12.81 11.92 -9.40
CA GLU A 136 -11.74 12.87 -9.71
C GLU A 136 -10.42 12.43 -9.05
N PRO A 137 -9.65 11.52 -9.69
CA PRO A 137 -8.42 10.98 -9.10
C PRO A 137 -7.32 12.03 -9.05
N GLN A 138 -6.57 11.98 -7.96
CA GLN A 138 -5.36 12.74 -7.68
C GLN A 138 -4.26 11.76 -7.28
N LEU A 139 -3.00 12.13 -7.56
CA LEU A 139 -1.85 11.32 -7.18
C LEU A 139 -0.97 12.10 -6.22
N TYR A 140 -0.84 11.62 -5.00
CA TYR A 140 0.21 12.02 -4.09
C TYR A 140 1.46 11.20 -4.37
N THR A 141 2.61 11.86 -4.51
CA THR A 141 3.91 11.21 -4.64
C THR A 141 4.92 11.84 -3.69
N THR A 142 5.75 11.02 -3.06
CA THR A 142 6.88 11.48 -2.26
C THR A 142 8.03 10.49 -2.30
N ILE A 143 9.25 10.99 -2.06
CA ILE A 143 10.44 10.18 -1.89
C ILE A 143 10.97 10.44 -0.48
N ILE A 144 11.21 9.37 0.27
CA ILE A 144 11.65 9.40 1.66
C ILE A 144 12.85 8.46 1.85
N ASP A 145 13.65 8.71 2.87
CA ASP A 145 14.65 7.75 3.35
C ASP A 145 14.14 7.13 4.65
N ASN A 146 13.89 5.82 4.65
CA ASN A 146 13.48 5.06 5.85
C ASN A 146 14.72 4.35 6.45
N PRO A 147 15.08 4.63 7.71
CA PRO A 147 16.29 4.11 8.34
C PRO A 147 16.25 2.60 8.61
#